data_AF-A0A963HA87-F1
#
_entry.id   AF-A0A963HA87-F1
#
_cell.length_a   1.000
_cell.length_b   1.000
_cell.length_c   1.000
_cell.angle_alpha   90.00
_cell.angle_beta   90.00
_cell.angle_gamma   90.00
#
_symmetry.space_group_name_H-M   'P 1'
#
loop_
_entity.id
_entity.type
_entity.pdbx_description
1 polymer ?
#
loop_
_entity_poly.entity_id
_entity_poly.type
_entity_poly.pdbx_seq_one_letter_code
_entity_poly.pdbx_strand_id
1 'polypeptide(L)'
;MHIEPPLEFLESRTYDEINVGDSSSLVRTLRAEDVRLFALMSGDMNPSLANGEFTHSGLFQDFIAHGMWCASLLSTMLGTQFPGPGTVLIDSSLHFARPVAIGDTITVTVTVGRKFSRNRHIVLDCACFNQDHLQVVSGSAEVLAPIEKIRVKRKAMPEITISDKYARLQVLVARAEGLAPIDMAVVHPCDRESLKGALLAAEAKLIEPILIGPEQRIRAVAADNGLDLKQYRVVNVRHSHESAAMAVTLVRSGDAEALMKGSLHT
;
A
#
# COMPACT_ATOMS: atom_id res chain seq x y z
N MET A 1 -18.53 -13.31 -15.29
CA MET A 1 -18.40 -12.39 -14.14
C MET A 1 -19.51 -11.36 -14.27
N HIS A 2 -20.67 -11.61 -13.65
CA HIS A 2 -21.79 -10.65 -13.67
C HIS A 2 -21.58 -9.64 -12.54
N ILE A 3 -20.83 -8.58 -12.85
CA ILE A 3 -20.90 -7.35 -12.06
C ILE A 3 -22.09 -6.61 -12.68
N GLU A 4 -23.21 -6.51 -11.97
CA GLU A 4 -24.26 -5.57 -12.37
C GLU A 4 -23.59 -4.20 -12.60
N PRO A 5 -23.83 -3.54 -13.73
CA PRO A 5 -23.21 -2.26 -14.01
C PRO A 5 -23.52 -1.33 -12.84
N PRO A 6 -22.52 -0.64 -12.27
CA PRO A 6 -22.76 0.25 -11.14
C PRO A 6 -23.82 1.26 -11.58
N LEU A 7 -24.93 1.34 -10.82
CA LEU A 7 -25.99 2.31 -11.06
C LEU A 7 -25.36 3.68 -11.27
N GLU A 8 -25.68 4.33 -12.39
CA GLU A 8 -25.15 5.66 -12.74
C GLU A 8 -25.48 6.70 -11.64
N PHE A 9 -26.54 6.43 -10.88
CA PHE A 9 -27.02 7.25 -9.79
C PHE A 9 -27.06 6.45 -8.48
N LEU A 10 -26.72 7.11 -7.39
CA LEU A 10 -27.09 6.68 -6.05
C LEU A 10 -28.44 7.31 -5.72
N GLU A 11 -29.38 6.51 -5.22
CA GLU A 11 -30.72 6.95 -4.91
C GLU A 11 -31.09 6.51 -3.50
N SER A 12 -31.67 7.43 -2.73
CA SER A 12 -32.08 7.14 -1.37
C SER A 12 -33.49 6.57 -1.28
N ARG A 13 -33.80 5.93 -0.16
CA ARG A 13 -35.16 5.63 0.29
C ARG A 13 -35.50 6.46 1.51
N THR A 14 -36.61 7.19 1.45
CA THR A 14 -37.07 7.99 2.58
C THR A 14 -37.64 7.08 3.68
N TYR A 15 -37.82 7.65 4.88
CA TYR A 15 -38.43 6.92 5.98
C TYR A 15 -39.77 6.27 5.61
N ASP A 16 -40.61 6.95 4.81
CA ASP A 16 -41.96 6.47 4.46
C ASP A 16 -41.94 5.37 3.39
N GLU A 17 -40.89 5.32 2.55
CA GLU A 17 -40.71 4.28 1.53
C GLU A 17 -40.19 2.95 2.11
N ILE A 18 -39.61 2.98 3.31
CA ILE A 18 -38.98 1.81 3.94
C ILE A 18 -39.96 1.06 4.81
N ASN A 19 -40.00 -0.27 4.70
CA ASN A 19 -40.84 -1.14 5.52
C ASN A 19 -40.03 -2.03 6.45
N VAL A 20 -40.65 -2.45 7.56
CA VAL A 20 -40.08 -3.51 8.41
C VAL A 20 -39.97 -4.79 7.61
N GLY A 21 -38.82 -5.46 7.68
CA GLY A 21 -38.47 -6.62 6.86
C GLY A 21 -37.75 -6.28 5.55
N ASP A 22 -37.71 -5.01 5.13
CA ASP A 22 -36.89 -4.62 3.98
C ASP A 22 -35.42 -4.95 4.27
N SER A 23 -34.73 -5.50 3.28
CA SER A 23 -33.32 -5.82 3.38
C SER A 23 -32.55 -5.38 2.14
N SER A 24 -31.25 -5.26 2.30
CA SER A 24 -30.31 -5.03 1.21
C SER A 24 -29.03 -5.81 1.49
N SER A 25 -28.15 -5.97 0.51
CA SER A 25 -26.85 -6.59 0.73
C SER A 25 -25.75 -6.02 -0.17
N LEU A 26 -24.52 -6.02 0.36
CA LEU A 26 -23.30 -5.65 -0.34
C LEU A 26 -22.29 -6.80 -0.23
N VAL A 27 -21.67 -7.19 -1.34
CA VAL A 27 -20.63 -8.24 -1.36
C VAL A 27 -19.29 -7.64 -1.73
N ARG A 28 -18.24 -7.95 -0.96
CA ARG A 28 -16.88 -7.50 -1.26
C ARG A 28 -15.83 -8.50 -0.79
N THR A 29 -14.83 -8.73 -1.64
CA THR A 29 -13.64 -9.52 -1.29
C THR A 29 -12.57 -8.61 -0.67
N LEU A 30 -12.02 -9.02 0.48
CA LEU A 30 -10.95 -8.28 1.14
C LEU A 30 -9.64 -8.46 0.37
N ARG A 31 -9.08 -7.36 -0.15
CA ARG A 31 -7.80 -7.38 -0.87
C ARG A 31 -6.66 -6.90 0.02
N ALA A 32 -5.43 -7.31 -0.30
CA ALA A 32 -4.23 -6.79 0.38
C ALA A 32 -4.12 -5.25 0.32
N GLU A 33 -4.62 -4.63 -0.76
CA GLU A 33 -4.69 -3.17 -0.89
C GLU A 33 -5.68 -2.54 0.11
N ASP A 34 -6.81 -3.19 0.38
CA ASP A 34 -7.80 -2.73 1.35
C ASP A 34 -7.22 -2.72 2.76
N VAL A 35 -6.47 -3.78 3.11
CA VAL A 35 -5.76 -3.90 4.38
C VAL A 35 -4.79 -2.73 4.57
N ARG A 36 -3.95 -2.46 3.56
CA ARG A 36 -2.98 -1.37 3.60
C ARG A 36 -3.65 0.00 3.68
N LEU A 37 -4.66 0.26 2.85
CA LEU A 37 -5.39 1.52 2.85
C LEU A 37 -6.10 1.75 4.20
N PHE A 38 -6.72 0.71 4.74
CA PHE A 38 -7.43 0.79 6.01
C PHE A 38 -6.46 1.06 7.17
N ALA A 39 -5.32 0.38 7.23
CA ALA A 39 -4.27 0.62 8.23
C ALA A 39 -3.75 2.07 8.17
N LEU A 40 -3.44 2.57 6.97
CA LEU A 40 -2.99 3.95 6.76
C LEU A 40 -4.05 4.98 7.18
N MET A 41 -5.33 4.73 6.87
CA MET A 41 -6.43 5.66 7.18
C MET A 41 -6.80 5.65 8.66
N SER A 42 -6.82 4.47 9.28
CA SER A 42 -7.22 4.30 10.69
C SER A 42 -6.10 4.57 11.69
N GLY A 43 -4.84 4.52 11.25
CA GLY A 43 -3.67 4.54 12.14
C GLY A 43 -3.40 3.20 12.82
N ASP A 44 -4.13 2.14 12.47
CA ASP A 44 -3.92 0.78 12.99
C ASP A 44 -2.72 0.13 12.31
N MET A 45 -1.52 0.55 12.73
CA MET A 45 -0.23 0.05 12.29
C MET A 45 0.28 -1.05 13.23
N ASN A 46 -0.57 -2.03 13.55
CA ASN A 46 -0.19 -3.17 14.36
C ASN A 46 1.06 -3.87 13.76
N PRO A 47 2.11 -4.21 14.53
CA PRO A 47 3.35 -4.79 13.98
C PRO A 47 3.15 -6.05 13.12
N SER A 48 2.05 -6.78 13.32
CA SER A 48 1.60 -7.87 12.44
C SER A 48 1.41 -7.46 10.97
N LEU A 49 1.16 -6.17 10.69
CA LEU A 49 0.94 -5.61 9.36
C LEU A 49 2.21 -5.02 8.72
N ALA A 50 3.24 -4.73 9.53
CA ALA A 50 4.41 -3.94 9.13
C ALA A 50 5.55 -4.80 8.55
N ASN A 51 5.63 -6.07 8.92
CA ASN A 51 6.68 -6.97 8.44
C ASN A 51 6.21 -7.63 7.13
N GLY A 52 6.67 -7.08 6.01
CA GLY A 52 6.37 -7.58 4.65
C GLY A 52 6.91 -8.98 4.33
N GLU A 53 7.41 -9.71 5.33
CA GLU A 53 7.65 -11.15 5.24
C GLU A 53 6.32 -11.84 5.57
N PHE A 54 5.56 -12.18 4.52
CA PHE A 54 4.44 -13.11 4.61
C PHE A 54 4.98 -14.52 4.92
N THR A 55 5.53 -14.71 6.12
CA THR A 55 6.08 -15.98 6.58
C THR A 55 4.96 -16.86 7.08
N HIS A 56 4.83 -18.03 6.45
CA HIS A 56 3.83 -19.08 6.64
C HIS A 56 3.81 -19.76 8.04
N SER A 57 3.98 -19.04 9.15
CA SER A 57 4.04 -19.69 10.46
C SER A 57 3.54 -18.82 11.61
N GLY A 58 2.28 -19.03 12.00
CA GLY A 58 1.78 -18.62 13.32
C GLY A 58 0.30 -18.27 13.33
N LEU A 59 -0.50 -19.03 14.09
CA LEU A 59 -1.96 -18.90 14.29
C LEU A 59 -2.48 -17.52 14.74
N PHE A 60 -1.60 -16.53 14.95
CA PHE A 60 -1.94 -15.25 15.58
C PHE A 60 -1.26 -14.01 14.97
N GLN A 61 -0.44 -14.13 13.92
CA GLN A 61 0.29 -12.98 13.36
C GLN A 61 -0.37 -12.31 12.14
N ASP A 62 -1.46 -12.86 11.60
CA ASP A 62 -2.18 -12.26 10.46
C ASP A 62 -3.57 -11.67 10.84
N PHE A 63 -3.94 -11.70 12.13
CA PHE A 63 -5.34 -11.99 12.50
C PHE A 63 -6.18 -10.89 13.17
N ILE A 64 -5.74 -9.63 13.28
CA ILE A 64 -6.47 -8.65 14.13
C ILE A 64 -7.29 -7.57 13.37
N ALA A 65 -7.09 -7.29 12.07
CA ALA A 65 -7.48 -5.97 11.55
C ALA A 65 -8.80 -5.82 10.72
N HIS A 66 -9.65 -6.85 10.53
CA HIS A 66 -10.70 -6.75 9.49
C HIS A 66 -12.16 -6.85 9.95
N GLY A 67 -12.42 -6.99 11.26
CA GLY A 67 -13.76 -6.77 11.79
C GLY A 67 -14.25 -5.34 11.49
N MET A 68 -13.41 -4.33 11.77
CA MET A 68 -13.75 -2.94 11.48
C MET A 68 -13.78 -2.61 9.98
N TRP A 69 -13.10 -3.39 9.15
CA TRP A 69 -13.31 -3.30 7.70
C TRP A 69 -14.75 -3.68 7.33
N CYS A 70 -15.35 -4.73 7.93
CA CYS A 70 -16.77 -5.03 7.75
C CYS A 70 -17.68 -3.88 8.24
N ALA A 71 -17.32 -3.21 9.35
CA ALA A 71 -18.04 -2.02 9.82
C ALA A 71 -18.01 -0.88 8.78
N SER A 72 -16.87 -0.69 8.08
CA SER A 72 -16.77 0.29 7.00
C SER A 72 -17.67 -0.06 5.79
N LEU A 73 -17.86 -1.35 5.51
CA LEU A 73 -18.80 -1.82 4.48
C LEU A 73 -20.24 -1.59 4.89
N LEU A 74 -20.59 -1.82 6.16
CA LEU A 74 -21.90 -1.45 6.71
C LEU A 74 -22.15 0.05 6.53
N SER A 75 -21.21 0.90 6.94
CA SER A 75 -21.32 2.35 6.75
C SER A 75 -21.48 2.74 5.27
N THR A 76 -20.71 2.11 4.37
CA THR A 76 -20.83 2.31 2.92
C THR A 76 -22.22 1.95 2.42
N MET A 77 -22.74 0.81 2.83
CA MET A 77 -24.06 0.32 2.46
C MET A 77 -25.16 1.27 2.92
N LEU A 78 -25.10 1.72 4.18
CA LEU A 78 -26.06 2.67 4.75
C LEU A 78 -26.08 4.01 4.01
N GLY A 79 -24.89 4.56 3.71
CA GLY A 79 -24.76 5.87 3.07
C GLY A 79 -24.95 5.87 1.55
N THR A 80 -24.85 4.73 0.87
CA THR A 80 -24.84 4.69 -0.61
C THR A 80 -25.89 3.79 -1.25
N GLN A 81 -26.44 2.81 -0.52
CA GLN A 81 -27.39 1.83 -1.08
C GLN A 81 -28.72 1.80 -0.34
N PHE A 82 -28.71 1.65 0.99
CA PHE A 82 -29.93 1.49 1.77
C PHE A 82 -29.73 1.89 3.25
N PRO A 83 -30.44 2.92 3.76
CA PRO A 83 -31.38 3.79 3.03
C PRO A 83 -30.75 4.62 1.92
N GLY A 84 -29.43 4.80 1.90
CA GLY A 84 -28.70 5.46 0.82
C GLY A 84 -28.35 6.92 1.13
N PRO A 85 -28.11 7.76 0.10
CA PRO A 85 -27.66 9.14 0.28
C PRO A 85 -28.52 9.95 1.27
N GLY A 86 -27.87 10.67 2.18
CA GLY A 86 -28.53 11.46 3.22
C GLY A 86 -28.86 10.70 4.50
N THR A 87 -28.57 9.39 4.56
CA THR A 87 -28.66 8.62 5.81
C THR A 87 -27.64 9.12 6.82
N VAL A 88 -28.07 9.30 8.07
CA VAL A 88 -27.17 9.59 9.19
C VAL A 88 -27.12 8.39 10.11
N LEU A 89 -25.91 7.86 10.36
CA LEU A 89 -25.68 6.82 11.35
C LEU A 89 -25.71 7.44 12.75
N ILE A 90 -26.61 6.94 13.61
CA ILE A 90 -26.81 7.43 14.99
C ILE A 90 -26.07 6.53 15.98
N ASP A 91 -26.26 5.22 15.86
CA ASP A 91 -25.64 4.22 16.73
C ASP A 91 -25.27 2.98 15.92
N SER A 92 -24.22 2.30 16.34
CA SER A 92 -23.89 0.97 15.84
C SER A 92 -23.28 0.12 16.93
N SER A 93 -23.82 -1.08 17.09
CA SER A 93 -23.32 -2.10 18.00
C SER A 93 -22.95 -3.33 17.21
N LEU A 94 -21.70 -3.79 17.34
CA LEU A 94 -21.16 -4.90 16.55
C LEU A 94 -20.48 -5.93 17.45
N HIS A 95 -20.71 -7.19 17.12
CA HIS A 95 -20.04 -8.35 17.68
C HIS A 95 -19.23 -9.04 16.58
N PHE A 96 -17.92 -9.19 16.81
CA PHE A 96 -16.98 -9.81 15.90
C PHE A 96 -16.80 -11.28 16.28
N ALA A 97 -17.52 -12.16 15.58
CA ALA A 97 -17.55 -13.59 15.89
C ALA A 97 -16.34 -14.33 15.34
N ARG A 98 -15.81 -13.90 14.19
CA ARG A 98 -14.70 -14.56 13.48
C ARG A 98 -13.80 -13.54 12.80
N PRO A 99 -12.50 -13.85 12.64
CA PRO A 99 -11.62 -13.03 11.83
C PRO A 99 -12.00 -13.09 10.35
N VAL A 100 -11.57 -12.08 9.60
CA VAL A 100 -11.69 -11.99 8.14
C VAL A 100 -10.28 -11.88 7.57
N ALA A 101 -9.93 -12.76 6.65
CA ALA A 101 -8.61 -12.85 6.03
C ALA A 101 -8.59 -12.27 4.62
N ILE A 102 -7.40 -11.92 4.11
CA ILE A 102 -7.23 -11.51 2.72
C ILE A 102 -7.72 -12.65 1.81
N GLY A 103 -8.56 -12.33 0.84
CA GLY A 103 -9.21 -13.28 -0.05
C GLY A 103 -10.60 -13.71 0.40
N ASP A 104 -10.98 -13.48 1.66
CA ASP A 104 -12.36 -13.73 2.10
C ASP A 104 -13.33 -12.81 1.37
N THR A 105 -14.45 -13.38 0.96
CA THR A 105 -15.56 -12.65 0.33
C THR A 105 -16.67 -12.49 1.35
N ILE A 106 -16.90 -11.25 1.76
CA ILE A 106 -17.87 -10.93 2.79
C ILE A 106 -19.15 -10.40 2.14
N THR A 107 -20.27 -11.03 2.48
CA THR A 107 -21.63 -10.55 2.23
C THR A 107 -22.12 -9.84 3.48
N VAL A 108 -22.34 -8.53 3.36
CA VAL A 108 -22.92 -7.66 4.38
C VAL A 108 -24.40 -7.48 4.09
N THR A 109 -25.27 -7.74 5.06
CA THR A 109 -26.71 -7.62 4.95
C THR A 109 -27.23 -6.75 6.08
N VAL A 110 -28.14 -5.83 5.77
CA VAL A 110 -28.94 -5.13 6.77
C VAL A 110 -30.41 -5.42 6.53
N THR A 111 -31.18 -5.59 7.60
CA THR A 111 -32.62 -5.83 7.57
C THR A 111 -33.33 -4.88 8.52
N VAL A 112 -34.41 -4.25 8.09
CA VAL A 112 -35.18 -3.33 8.93
C VAL A 112 -35.93 -4.12 9.99
N GLY A 113 -35.44 -4.06 11.23
CA GLY A 113 -36.11 -4.67 12.37
C GLY A 113 -37.23 -3.79 12.90
N ARG A 114 -36.99 -2.48 13.06
CA ARG A 114 -37.94 -1.56 13.69
C ARG A 114 -37.87 -0.14 13.11
N LYS A 115 -38.99 0.57 13.16
CA LYS A 115 -39.11 1.99 12.78
C LYS A 115 -39.73 2.81 13.92
N PHE A 116 -39.24 4.03 14.12
CA PHE A 116 -39.74 4.95 15.13
C PHE A 116 -40.27 6.24 14.48
N SER A 117 -41.59 6.42 14.48
CA SER A 117 -42.23 7.57 13.81
C SER A 117 -41.92 8.92 14.45
N ARG A 118 -41.75 8.95 15.77
CA ARG A 118 -41.54 10.19 16.54
C ARG A 118 -40.28 10.98 16.13
N ASN A 119 -39.24 10.26 15.70
CA ASN A 119 -37.93 10.82 15.35
C ASN A 119 -37.43 10.35 13.99
N ARG A 120 -38.21 9.53 13.27
CA ARG A 120 -37.86 8.93 11.97
C ARG A 120 -36.61 8.04 12.01
N HIS A 121 -36.31 7.45 13.16
CA HIS A 121 -35.21 6.52 13.29
C HIS A 121 -35.62 5.13 12.77
N ILE A 122 -34.66 4.41 12.23
CA ILE A 122 -34.79 3.03 11.78
C ILE A 122 -33.69 2.22 12.46
N VAL A 123 -34.08 1.10 13.07
CA VAL A 123 -33.13 0.13 13.63
C VAL A 123 -33.04 -1.05 12.68
N LEU A 124 -31.82 -1.32 12.26
CA LEU A 124 -31.44 -2.33 11.30
C LEU A 124 -30.68 -3.45 12.03
N ASP A 125 -31.06 -4.70 11.77
CA ASP A 125 -30.28 -5.87 12.12
C ASP A 125 -29.17 -6.03 11.07
N CYS A 126 -27.93 -6.13 11.51
CA CYS A 126 -26.73 -6.21 10.67
C CYS A 126 -26.11 -7.59 10.77
N ALA A 127 -25.82 -8.22 9.64
CA ALA A 127 -25.13 -9.50 9.59
C ALA A 127 -24.12 -9.54 8.45
N CYS A 128 -22.95 -10.10 8.73
CA CYS A 128 -21.89 -10.32 7.75
C CYS A 128 -21.53 -11.81 7.74
N PHE A 129 -21.48 -12.39 6.54
CA PHE A 129 -21.10 -13.79 6.31
C PHE A 129 -19.94 -13.87 5.33
N ASN A 130 -19.05 -14.85 5.49
CA ASN A 130 -18.02 -15.15 4.52
C ASN A 130 -18.54 -16.10 3.42
N GLN A 131 -17.66 -16.48 2.49
CA GLN A 131 -17.93 -17.41 1.39
C GLN A 131 -18.41 -18.80 1.83
N ASP A 132 -18.11 -19.21 3.06
CA ASP A 132 -18.48 -20.51 3.64
C ASP A 132 -19.77 -20.43 4.46
N HIS A 133 -20.51 -19.31 4.35
CA HIS A 133 -21.71 -19.02 5.13
C HIS A 133 -21.48 -18.97 6.65
N LEU A 134 -20.25 -18.71 7.08
CA LEU A 134 -19.92 -18.50 8.48
C LEU A 134 -20.12 -17.03 8.84
N GLN A 135 -20.86 -16.79 9.94
CA GLN A 135 -21.09 -15.43 10.42
C GLN A 135 -19.79 -14.84 10.97
N VAL A 136 -19.33 -13.73 10.39
CA VAL A 136 -18.10 -13.05 10.82
C VAL A 136 -18.39 -11.86 11.72
N VAL A 137 -19.46 -11.11 11.43
CA VAL A 137 -19.93 -9.98 12.24
C VAL A 137 -21.45 -10.03 12.36
N SER A 138 -21.96 -9.68 13.52
CA SER A 138 -23.38 -9.49 13.78
C SER A 138 -23.60 -8.23 14.58
N GLY A 139 -24.77 -7.61 14.51
CA GLY A 139 -25.06 -6.44 15.32
C GLY A 139 -26.29 -5.68 14.88
N SER A 140 -26.32 -4.40 15.22
CA SER A 140 -27.39 -3.49 14.82
C SER A 140 -26.83 -2.11 14.44
N ALA A 141 -27.61 -1.39 13.63
CA ALA A 141 -27.38 0.02 13.33
C ALA A 141 -28.68 0.81 13.52
N GLU A 142 -28.60 1.92 14.25
CA GLU A 142 -29.66 2.92 14.30
C GLU A 142 -29.32 4.06 13.35
N VAL A 143 -30.25 4.36 12.44
CA VAL A 143 -30.05 5.41 11.44
C VAL A 143 -31.23 6.37 11.42
N LEU A 144 -30.93 7.63 11.12
CA LEU A 144 -31.93 8.58 10.64
C LEU A 144 -32.01 8.45 9.12
N ALA A 145 -33.18 8.00 8.63
CA ALA A 145 -33.42 7.89 7.20
C ALA A 145 -33.56 9.29 6.56
N PRO A 146 -33.23 9.42 5.26
CA PRO A 146 -33.42 10.66 4.50
C PRO A 146 -34.85 11.18 4.59
N ILE A 147 -34.98 12.49 4.82
CA ILE A 147 -36.28 13.17 4.86
C ILE A 147 -36.84 13.36 3.45
N GLU A 148 -35.95 13.64 2.50
CA GLU A 148 -36.27 13.88 1.10
C GLU A 148 -35.60 12.84 0.21
N LYS A 149 -36.20 12.62 -0.96
CA LYS A 149 -35.63 11.75 -1.99
C LYS A 149 -34.38 12.41 -2.57
N ILE A 150 -33.24 11.75 -2.43
CA ILE A 150 -31.96 12.22 -2.94
C ILE A 150 -31.51 11.29 -4.06
N ARG A 151 -31.23 11.86 -5.22
CA ARG A 151 -30.65 11.14 -6.36
C ARG A 151 -29.43 11.90 -6.86
N VAL A 152 -28.26 11.29 -6.73
CA VAL A 152 -26.97 11.91 -7.07
C VAL A 152 -26.21 11.05 -8.06
N LYS A 153 -25.59 11.69 -9.06
CA LYS A 153 -24.73 10.97 -10.01
C LYS A 153 -23.51 10.42 -9.26
N ARG A 154 -23.20 9.14 -9.45
CA ARG A 154 -22.02 8.53 -8.85
C ARG A 154 -20.77 9.17 -9.46
N LYS A 155 -19.92 9.79 -8.64
CA LYS A 155 -18.61 10.28 -9.09
C LYS A 155 -17.63 9.12 -9.14
N ALA A 156 -16.84 9.04 -10.21
CA ALA A 156 -15.68 8.18 -10.22
C ALA A 156 -14.69 8.69 -9.18
N MET A 157 -14.23 7.80 -8.30
CA MET A 157 -13.16 8.13 -7.36
C MET A 157 -11.82 8.15 -8.10
N PRO A 158 -10.88 9.03 -7.71
CA PRO A 158 -9.54 9.01 -8.27
C PRO A 158 -8.84 7.69 -7.96
N GLU A 159 -7.92 7.28 -8.84
CA GLU A 159 -7.02 6.17 -8.55
C GLU A 159 -6.03 6.58 -7.44
N ILE A 160 -5.84 5.70 -6.45
CA ILE A 160 -4.89 5.91 -5.36
C ILE A 160 -3.74 4.92 -5.54
N THR A 161 -2.52 5.42 -5.61
CA THR A 161 -1.30 4.60 -5.63
C THR A 161 -0.57 4.73 -4.29
N ILE A 162 -0.48 3.63 -3.54
CA ILE A 162 0.41 3.54 -2.37
C ILE A 162 1.79 3.11 -2.87
N SER A 163 2.81 3.95 -2.66
CA SER A 163 4.18 3.67 -3.09
C SER A 163 5.13 3.74 -1.90
N ASP A 164 5.61 2.58 -1.46
CA ASP A 164 6.78 2.49 -0.60
C ASP A 164 8.02 2.37 -1.49
N LYS A 165 8.68 3.51 -1.71
CA LYS A 165 9.89 3.58 -2.55
C LYS A 165 11.01 2.69 -1.99
N TYR A 166 11.13 2.61 -0.67
CA TYR A 166 12.21 1.86 -0.04
C TYR A 166 11.98 0.35 -0.16
N ALA A 167 10.78 -0.13 0.17
CA ALA A 167 10.41 -1.54 0.01
C ALA A 167 10.52 -1.99 -1.46
N ARG A 168 10.13 -1.12 -2.41
CA ARG A 168 10.28 -1.42 -3.84
C ARG A 168 11.75 -1.58 -4.26
N LEU A 169 12.64 -0.71 -3.76
CA LEU A 169 14.07 -0.82 -4.04
C LEU A 169 14.67 -2.07 -3.40
N GLN A 170 14.26 -2.41 -2.16
CA GLN A 170 14.64 -3.64 -1.48
C GLN A 170 14.28 -4.89 -2.29
N VAL A 171 13.07 -4.95 -2.88
CA VAL A 171 12.68 -6.07 -3.76
C VAL A 171 13.57 -6.18 -5.00
N LEU A 172 14.01 -5.05 -5.56
CA LEU A 172 14.94 -5.07 -6.71
C LEU A 172 16.34 -5.56 -6.30
N VAL A 173 16.82 -5.17 -5.12
CA VAL A 173 18.10 -5.66 -4.57
C VAL A 173 18.01 -7.17 -4.30
N ALA A 174 16.93 -7.65 -3.69
CA ALA A 174 16.71 -9.08 -3.44
C ALA A 174 16.67 -9.91 -4.73
N ARG A 175 16.15 -9.37 -5.83
CA ARG A 175 16.18 -10.05 -7.15
C ARG A 175 17.57 -10.20 -7.74
N ALA A 176 18.53 -9.38 -7.31
CA ALA A 176 19.93 -9.51 -7.71
C ALA A 176 20.70 -10.53 -6.87
N GLU A 177 20.09 -11.06 -5.79
CA GLU A 177 20.72 -12.07 -4.96
C GLU A 177 21.04 -13.34 -5.77
N GLY A 178 22.30 -13.79 -5.70
CA GLY A 178 22.81 -14.94 -6.46
C GLY A 178 23.26 -14.64 -7.89
N LEU A 179 23.07 -13.41 -8.39
CA LEU A 179 23.71 -12.97 -9.64
C LEU A 179 25.16 -12.54 -9.39
N ALA A 180 25.99 -12.63 -10.43
CA ALA A 180 27.33 -12.07 -10.38
C ALA A 180 27.28 -10.53 -10.36
N PRO A 181 28.12 -9.86 -9.56
CA PRO A 181 28.25 -8.41 -9.64
C PRO A 181 28.75 -8.00 -11.02
N ILE A 182 28.30 -6.84 -11.50
CA ILE A 182 28.76 -6.29 -12.78
C ILE A 182 29.92 -5.32 -12.58
N ASP A 183 30.85 -5.28 -13.52
CA ASP A 183 31.95 -4.30 -13.51
C ASP A 183 31.39 -2.89 -13.76
N MET A 184 31.41 -2.02 -12.75
CA MET A 184 30.80 -0.70 -12.81
C MET A 184 31.82 0.42 -12.76
N ALA A 185 31.89 1.21 -13.83
CA ALA A 185 32.64 2.46 -13.88
C ALA A 185 31.93 3.56 -13.07
N VAL A 186 32.40 3.82 -11.86
CA VAL A 186 31.88 4.89 -10.99
C VAL A 186 32.61 6.19 -11.31
N VAL A 187 31.87 7.13 -11.89
CA VAL A 187 32.43 8.32 -12.52
C VAL A 187 32.50 9.48 -11.53
N HIS A 188 33.70 9.92 -11.21
CA HIS A 188 33.98 11.06 -10.34
C HIS A 188 33.31 10.97 -8.96
N PRO A 189 33.52 9.91 -8.15
CA PRO A 189 32.95 9.80 -6.79
C PRO A 189 33.75 10.65 -5.78
N CYS A 190 33.83 11.96 -6.01
CA CYS A 190 34.61 12.90 -5.19
C CYS A 190 33.77 13.61 -4.11
N ASP A 191 32.64 13.04 -3.72
CA ASP A 191 31.82 13.45 -2.58
C ASP A 191 31.38 12.23 -1.77
N ARG A 192 30.94 12.48 -0.53
CA ARG A 192 30.55 11.44 0.43
C ARG A 192 29.45 10.53 -0.10
N GLU A 193 28.37 11.08 -0.65
CA GLU A 193 27.17 10.33 -1.00
C GLU A 193 27.42 9.44 -2.23
N SER A 194 28.11 9.98 -3.25
CA SER A 194 28.47 9.19 -4.43
C SER A 194 29.42 8.04 -4.09
N LEU A 195 30.45 8.30 -3.28
CA LEU A 195 31.40 7.27 -2.89
C LEU A 195 30.73 6.22 -2.01
N LYS A 196 30.02 6.64 -0.95
CA LYS A 196 29.32 5.73 -0.05
C LYS A 196 28.28 4.88 -0.78
N GLY A 197 27.53 5.46 -1.72
CA GLY A 197 26.55 4.73 -2.52
C GLY A 197 27.17 3.59 -3.35
N ALA A 198 28.31 3.86 -4.01
CA ALA A 198 29.04 2.84 -4.77
C ALA A 198 29.57 1.72 -3.87
N LEU A 199 30.09 2.07 -2.68
CA LEU A 199 30.62 1.09 -1.73
C LEU A 199 29.51 0.21 -1.13
N LEU A 200 28.37 0.79 -0.77
CA LEU A 200 27.21 0.03 -0.29
C LEU A 200 26.70 -0.94 -1.37
N ALA A 201 26.69 -0.52 -2.65
CA ALA A 201 26.32 -1.40 -3.75
C ALA A 201 27.32 -2.56 -3.93
N ALA A 202 28.60 -2.30 -3.72
CA ALA A 202 29.65 -3.33 -3.75
C ALA A 202 29.56 -4.30 -2.57
N GLU A 203 29.30 -3.80 -1.35
CA GLU A 203 29.05 -4.62 -0.15
C GLU A 203 27.82 -5.51 -0.33
N ALA A 204 26.78 -5.01 -1.01
CA ALA A 204 25.60 -5.77 -1.41
C ALA A 204 25.83 -6.70 -2.61
N LYS A 205 27.07 -6.82 -3.12
CA LYS A 205 27.46 -7.64 -4.29
C LYS A 205 26.69 -7.33 -5.57
N LEU A 206 26.22 -6.10 -5.71
CA LEU A 206 25.51 -5.66 -6.92
C LEU A 206 26.50 -5.27 -8.03
N ILE A 207 27.66 -4.74 -7.64
CA ILE A 207 28.66 -4.19 -8.57
C ILE A 207 30.08 -4.50 -8.08
N GLU A 208 31.02 -4.59 -9.02
CA GLU A 208 32.45 -4.43 -8.77
C GLU A 208 32.87 -3.03 -9.21
N PRO A 209 33.09 -2.07 -8.28
CA PRO A 209 33.26 -0.69 -8.66
C PRO A 209 34.70 -0.39 -9.10
N ILE A 210 34.82 0.26 -10.26
CA ILE A 210 36.03 0.92 -10.76
C ILE A 210 35.85 2.42 -10.50
N LEU A 211 36.58 2.97 -9.52
CA LEU A 211 36.45 4.36 -9.11
C LEU A 211 37.32 5.25 -10.01
N ILE A 212 36.71 6.14 -10.79
CA ILE A 212 37.41 6.95 -11.80
C ILE A 212 37.35 8.41 -11.39
N GLY A 213 38.50 9.00 -11.05
CA GLY A 213 38.57 10.40 -10.66
C GLY A 213 39.94 10.79 -10.11
N PRO A 214 40.10 12.03 -9.64
CA PRO A 214 41.31 12.44 -8.94
C PRO A 214 41.52 11.57 -7.70
N GLU A 215 42.52 10.70 -7.76
CA GLU A 215 42.75 9.67 -6.73
C GLU A 215 42.91 10.30 -5.34
N GLN A 216 43.66 11.41 -5.26
CA GLN A 216 43.85 12.14 -4.00
C GLN A 216 42.51 12.60 -3.40
N ARG A 217 41.58 13.07 -4.22
CA ARG A 217 40.25 13.52 -3.74
C ARG A 217 39.40 12.35 -3.30
N ILE A 218 39.37 11.26 -4.08
CA ILE A 218 38.61 10.05 -3.72
C ILE A 218 39.12 9.49 -2.39
N ARG A 219 40.44 9.36 -2.23
CA ARG A 219 41.05 8.87 -0.99
C ARG A 219 40.84 9.83 0.19
N ALA A 220 40.87 11.14 -0.02
CA ALA A 220 40.57 12.11 1.02
C ALA A 220 39.13 11.98 1.52
N VAL A 221 38.15 11.92 0.60
CA VAL A 221 36.74 11.71 0.95
C VAL A 221 36.55 10.39 1.70
N ALA A 222 37.24 9.33 1.28
CA ALA A 222 37.19 8.05 1.98
C ALA A 222 37.74 8.14 3.41
N ALA A 223 38.91 8.76 3.59
CA ALA A 223 39.54 8.95 4.89
C ALA A 223 38.66 9.79 5.83
N ASP A 224 38.12 10.90 5.35
CA ASP A 224 37.25 11.80 6.12
C ASP A 224 35.94 11.14 6.58
N ASN A 225 35.52 10.06 5.90
CA ASN A 225 34.26 9.36 6.18
C ASN A 225 34.45 7.93 6.69
N GLY A 226 35.68 7.50 6.96
CA GLY A 226 35.99 6.15 7.45
C GLY A 226 35.64 5.03 6.46
N LEU A 227 35.72 5.29 5.15
CA LEU A 227 35.44 4.33 4.09
C LEU A 227 36.72 3.61 3.65
N ASP A 228 36.69 2.28 3.54
CA ASP A 228 37.84 1.50 3.05
C ASP A 228 37.81 1.35 1.53
N LEU A 229 38.94 1.66 0.89
CA LEU A 229 39.12 1.57 -0.55
C LEU A 229 40.11 0.49 -1.00
N LYS A 230 40.72 -0.27 -0.07
CA LYS A 230 41.84 -1.19 -0.38
C LYS A 230 41.52 -2.22 -1.46
N GLN A 231 40.27 -2.68 -1.51
CA GLN A 231 39.83 -3.74 -2.42
C GLN A 231 39.30 -3.22 -3.76
N TYR A 232 39.22 -1.90 -3.95
CA TYR A 232 38.61 -1.32 -5.15
C TYR A 232 39.64 -0.68 -6.07
N ARG A 233 39.47 -0.90 -7.37
CA ARG A 233 40.32 -0.32 -8.41
C ARG A 233 40.06 1.18 -8.51
N VAL A 234 41.12 1.98 -8.40
CA VAL A 234 41.06 3.43 -8.61
C VAL A 234 41.81 3.80 -9.89
N VAL A 235 41.14 4.47 -10.82
CA VAL A 235 41.74 5.02 -12.05
C VAL A 235 41.91 6.52 -11.86
N ASN A 236 43.16 6.93 -11.66
CA ASN A 236 43.51 8.32 -11.43
C ASN A 236 43.40 9.15 -12.72
N VAL A 237 42.62 10.24 -12.66
CA VAL A 237 42.45 11.24 -13.72
C VAL A 237 42.41 12.63 -13.11
N ARG A 238 42.63 13.70 -13.89
CA ARG A 238 42.85 15.05 -13.37
C ARG A 238 41.58 15.76 -12.92
N HIS A 239 40.48 15.56 -13.65
CA HIS A 239 39.24 16.31 -13.40
C HIS A 239 37.98 15.57 -13.87
N SER A 240 36.83 16.17 -13.62
CA SER A 240 35.49 15.64 -13.91
C SER A 240 35.30 15.20 -15.37
N HIS A 241 35.61 16.07 -16.33
CA HIS A 241 35.46 15.72 -17.75
C HIS A 241 36.33 14.53 -18.19
N GLU A 242 37.57 14.44 -17.69
CA GLU A 242 38.45 13.30 -17.96
C GLU A 242 37.93 12.03 -17.31
N SER A 243 37.30 12.14 -16.13
CA SER A 243 36.64 11.01 -15.47
C SER A 243 35.52 10.44 -16.33
N ALA A 244 34.68 11.31 -16.90
CA ALA A 244 33.61 10.90 -17.80
C ALA A 244 34.15 10.26 -19.08
N ALA A 245 35.15 10.87 -19.72
CA ALA A 245 35.77 10.33 -20.93
C ALA A 245 36.41 8.96 -20.69
N MET A 246 37.12 8.80 -19.56
CA MET A 246 37.73 7.54 -19.16
C MET A 246 36.68 6.46 -18.89
N ALA A 247 35.61 6.79 -18.16
CA ALA A 247 34.51 5.86 -17.90
C ALA A 247 33.87 5.32 -19.19
N VAL A 248 33.58 6.21 -20.14
CA VAL A 248 33.05 5.83 -21.45
C VAL A 248 34.04 4.96 -22.21
N THR A 249 35.34 5.24 -22.09
CA THR A 249 36.39 4.42 -22.73
C THR A 249 36.39 2.99 -22.18
N LEU A 250 36.37 2.82 -20.85
CA LEU A 250 36.36 1.50 -20.21
C LEU A 250 35.11 0.68 -20.59
N VAL A 251 33.94 1.33 -20.65
CA VAL A 251 32.72 0.64 -21.09
C VAL A 251 32.80 0.24 -22.57
N ARG A 252 33.37 1.09 -23.43
CA ARG A 252 33.53 0.78 -24.86
C ARG A 252 34.58 -0.30 -25.14
N SER A 253 35.61 -0.43 -24.31
CA SER A 253 36.62 -1.48 -24.43
C SER A 253 36.19 -2.81 -23.84
N GLY A 254 35.08 -2.85 -23.09
CA GLY A 254 34.62 -4.04 -22.37
C GLY A 254 35.32 -4.25 -21.02
N ASP A 255 36.09 -3.27 -20.55
CA ASP A 255 36.73 -3.29 -19.22
C ASP A 255 35.76 -2.89 -18.08
N ALA A 256 34.56 -2.44 -18.45
CA ALA A 256 33.42 -2.21 -17.56
C ALA A 256 32.12 -2.50 -18.31
N GLU A 257 31.10 -2.99 -17.63
CA GLU A 257 29.79 -3.32 -18.21
C GLU A 257 28.82 -2.15 -18.14
N ALA A 258 28.92 -1.32 -17.10
CA ALA A 258 28.01 -0.21 -16.85
C ALA A 258 28.74 1.01 -16.28
N LEU A 259 28.05 2.16 -16.31
CA LEU A 259 28.54 3.41 -15.75
C LEU A 259 27.56 4.00 -14.73
N MET A 260 28.10 4.55 -13.65
CA MET A 260 27.35 5.23 -12.58
C MET A 260 27.90 6.64 -12.39
N LYS A 261 27.01 7.64 -12.47
CA LYS A 261 27.38 9.04 -12.24
C LYS A 261 27.63 9.29 -10.74
N GLY A 262 28.81 9.79 -10.39
CA GLY A 262 29.12 10.34 -9.06
C GLY A 262 28.83 11.85 -8.97
N SER A 263 29.75 12.66 -8.43
CA SER A 263 29.61 14.13 -8.25
C SER A 263 29.76 14.95 -9.53
N LEU A 264 29.47 14.37 -10.70
CA LEU A 264 29.41 15.16 -11.92
C LEU A 264 28.20 16.10 -11.88
N HIS A 265 28.48 17.39 -11.83
CA HIS A 265 27.52 18.44 -12.14
C HIS A 265 27.34 18.52 -13.66
N THR A 266 26.07 18.52 -14.09
CA THR A 266 25.65 18.84 -15.46
C THR A 266 25.50 20.33 -15.64
#